data_AF-A0A2V9JZ15-F1
#
_entry.id   AF-A0A2V9JZ15-F1
#
_cell.length_a   1.000
_cell.length_b   1.000
_cell.length_c   1.000
_cell.angle_alpha   90.00
_cell.angle_beta   90.00
_cell.angle_gamma   90.00
#
_symmetry.space_group_name_H-M   'P 1'
#
loop_
_entity.id
_entity.type
_entity.pdbx_description
1 polymer ?
#
loop_
_entity_poly.entity_id
_entity_poly.type
_entity_poly.pdbx_seq_one_letter_code
_entity_poly.pdbx_strand_id
1 'polypeptide(L)'
;MPLDEKIEILALLCADPIQEIRNKAFDTLGAWNVKELQQVFSSPTLPSTLLDFGATYLAPGRKEIQDALLKNPQLPEDLRTWVKSLRIRPGGETAAAPPPPTAPGTPAQPVEPKDEQRETLLQKISHLAAPEKIKLALVGSQEERLILIRDPNRMVARAVLESPKLSDQEIENIASMKNVTEEVLRLVATNRRFMKSYQVVRALVNNPRAPIDVTVPMINRLNERDQKSLTLNRNVPDVLRAMALKAVKQKEEAKKVKISTGRH
;
A
#
# COMPACT_ATOMS: atom_id res chain seq x y z
N MET A 1 -15.73 -37.50 1.69
CA MET A 1 -15.90 -36.28 2.50
C MET A 1 -17.33 -36.23 2.98
N PRO A 2 -17.54 -36.33 4.31
CA PRO A 2 -18.81 -36.07 4.99
C PRO A 2 -19.47 -34.74 4.57
N LEU A 3 -20.79 -34.65 4.71
CA LEU A 3 -21.58 -33.51 4.24
C LEU A 3 -21.32 -32.23 5.05
N ASP A 4 -21.14 -32.39 6.35
CA ASP A 4 -20.71 -31.40 7.33
C ASP A 4 -19.35 -30.79 6.98
N GLU A 5 -18.34 -31.61 6.70
CA GLU A 5 -17.01 -31.12 6.29
C GLU A 5 -17.06 -30.28 5.01
N LYS A 6 -17.89 -30.67 4.03
CA LYS A 6 -18.06 -29.90 2.77
C LYS A 6 -18.65 -28.52 3.03
N ILE A 7 -19.67 -28.44 3.88
CA ILE A 7 -20.34 -27.18 4.21
C ILE A 7 -19.45 -26.29 5.07
N GLU A 8 -18.68 -26.89 5.99
CA GLU A 8 -17.70 -26.18 6.79
C GLU A 8 -16.58 -25.57 5.92
N ILE A 9 -16.02 -26.34 4.99
CA ILE A 9 -15.01 -25.84 4.04
C ILE A 9 -15.60 -24.69 3.20
N LEU A 10 -16.81 -24.84 2.68
CA LEU A 10 -17.44 -23.77 1.89
C LEU A 10 -17.69 -22.51 2.72
N ALA A 11 -18.09 -22.64 3.99
CA ALA A 11 -18.27 -21.49 4.87
C ALA A 11 -16.94 -20.82 5.24
N LEU A 12 -15.86 -21.60 5.41
CA LEU A 12 -14.51 -21.06 5.57
C LEU A 12 -14.05 -20.32 4.31
N LEU A 13 -14.34 -20.86 3.12
CA LEU A 13 -14.02 -20.22 1.84
C LEU A 13 -14.83 -18.93 1.60
N CYS A 14 -16.00 -18.79 2.23
CA CYS A 14 -16.71 -17.51 2.25
C CYS A 14 -15.95 -16.40 2.98
N ALA A 15 -14.95 -16.72 3.81
CA ALA A 15 -14.06 -15.76 4.46
C ALA A 15 -12.66 -15.68 3.82
N ASP A 16 -12.45 -16.30 2.65
CA ASP A 16 -11.16 -16.33 1.95
C ASP A 16 -10.65 -14.93 1.53
N PRO A 17 -9.34 -14.63 1.55
CA PRO A 17 -8.82 -13.33 1.10
C PRO A 17 -9.15 -13.00 -0.36
N ILE A 18 -9.31 -14.00 -1.22
CA ILE A 18 -9.59 -13.84 -2.65
C ILE A 18 -11.09 -13.64 -2.87
N GLN A 19 -11.47 -12.45 -3.35
CA GLN A 19 -12.88 -12.05 -3.55
C GLN A 19 -13.65 -12.98 -4.49
N GLU A 20 -13.02 -13.47 -5.55
CA GLU A 20 -13.65 -14.42 -6.48
C GLU A 20 -14.00 -15.75 -5.78
N ILE A 21 -13.13 -16.23 -4.88
CA ILE A 21 -13.35 -17.47 -4.13
C ILE A 21 -14.51 -17.29 -3.15
N ARG A 22 -14.55 -16.15 -2.43
CA ARG A 22 -15.66 -15.84 -1.50
C ARG A 22 -17.01 -15.80 -2.19
N ASN A 23 -17.11 -15.05 -3.30
CA ASN A 23 -18.35 -14.90 -4.04
C ASN A 23 -18.83 -16.26 -4.57
N LYS A 24 -17.91 -17.04 -5.14
CA LYS A 24 -18.24 -18.36 -5.68
C LYS A 24 -18.65 -19.35 -4.59
N ALA A 25 -18.00 -19.32 -3.42
CA ALA A 25 -18.39 -20.13 -2.27
C ALA A 25 -19.76 -19.73 -1.72
N PHE A 26 -20.03 -18.43 -1.64
CA PHE A 26 -21.31 -17.88 -1.16
C PHE A 26 -22.46 -18.23 -2.11
N ASP A 27 -22.28 -18.06 -3.41
CA ASP A 27 -23.26 -18.44 -4.43
C ASP A 27 -23.54 -19.94 -4.39
N THR A 28 -22.50 -20.75 -4.17
CA THR A 28 -22.61 -22.21 -4.06
C THR A 28 -23.40 -22.62 -2.80
N LEU A 29 -23.16 -21.99 -1.65
CA LEU A 29 -23.94 -22.22 -0.42
C LEU A 29 -25.37 -21.69 -0.52
N GLY A 30 -25.56 -20.55 -1.20
CA GLY A 30 -26.86 -19.99 -1.52
C GLY A 30 -27.70 -20.94 -2.39
N ALA A 31 -27.09 -21.57 -3.40
CA ALA A 31 -27.74 -22.54 -4.26
C ALA A 31 -27.79 -23.97 -3.69
N TRP A 32 -27.24 -24.21 -2.49
CA TRP A 32 -27.15 -25.56 -1.91
C TRP A 32 -28.52 -26.11 -1.48
N ASN A 33 -28.62 -27.44 -1.44
CA ASN A 33 -29.83 -28.15 -1.05
C ASN A 33 -30.26 -27.79 0.39
N VAL A 34 -31.46 -27.23 0.53
CA VAL A 34 -32.00 -26.75 1.81
C VAL A 34 -32.14 -27.86 2.85
N LYS A 35 -32.50 -29.09 2.43
CA LYS A 35 -32.65 -30.23 3.36
C LYS A 35 -31.32 -30.69 3.95
N GLU A 36 -30.26 -30.63 3.15
CA GLU A 36 -28.90 -30.96 3.58
C GLU A 36 -28.36 -29.91 4.55
N LEU A 37 -28.59 -28.63 4.25
CA LEU A 37 -28.25 -27.54 5.18
C LEU A 37 -29.00 -27.70 6.52
N GLN A 38 -30.30 -28.01 6.49
CA GLN A 38 -31.07 -28.27 7.71
C GLN A 38 -30.50 -29.43 8.54
N GLN A 39 -30.14 -30.54 7.89
CA GLN A 39 -29.56 -31.70 8.54
C GLN A 39 -28.25 -31.33 9.26
N VAL A 40 -27.39 -30.55 8.59
CA VAL A 40 -26.14 -30.09 9.18
C VAL A 40 -26.40 -29.13 10.33
N PHE A 41 -27.20 -28.07 10.15
CA PHE A 41 -27.49 -27.09 11.21
C PHE A 41 -28.25 -27.65 12.42
N SER A 42 -28.95 -28.77 12.26
CA SER A 42 -29.59 -29.50 13.37
C SER A 42 -28.61 -30.37 14.16
N SER A 43 -27.39 -30.59 13.66
CA SER A 43 -26.39 -31.43 14.32
C SER A 43 -25.79 -30.75 15.56
N PRO A 44 -25.73 -31.43 16.72
CA PRO A 44 -25.21 -30.85 17.97
C PRO A 44 -23.69 -30.73 18.01
N THR A 45 -22.96 -31.28 17.03
CA THR A 45 -21.48 -31.27 16.99
C THR A 45 -20.91 -30.13 16.15
N LEU A 46 -21.75 -29.19 15.72
CA LEU A 46 -21.33 -28.11 14.84
C LEU A 46 -20.47 -27.05 15.53
N PRO A 47 -19.38 -26.59 14.90
CA PRO A 47 -18.59 -25.46 15.38
C PRO A 47 -19.41 -24.16 15.46
N SER A 48 -19.15 -23.35 16.49
CA SER A 48 -19.83 -22.06 16.72
C SER A 48 -19.69 -21.07 15.55
N THR A 49 -18.56 -21.11 14.82
CA THR A 49 -18.29 -20.29 13.64
C THR A 49 -19.28 -20.56 12.51
N LEU A 50 -19.67 -21.83 12.33
CA LEU A 50 -20.63 -22.22 11.30
C LEU A 50 -22.06 -21.84 11.70
N LEU A 51 -22.37 -21.90 13.00
CA LEU A 51 -23.66 -21.45 13.54
C LEU A 51 -23.84 -19.93 13.39
N ASP A 52 -22.78 -19.15 13.63
CA ASP A 52 -22.76 -17.71 13.39
C ASP A 52 -22.94 -17.38 11.90
N PHE A 53 -22.18 -18.05 11.03
CA PHE A 53 -22.31 -17.89 9.59
C PHE A 53 -23.73 -18.25 9.11
N GLY A 54 -24.29 -19.37 9.59
CA GLY A 54 -25.64 -19.81 9.28
C GLY A 54 -26.70 -18.82 9.72
N ALA A 55 -26.61 -18.31 10.95
CA ALA A 55 -27.55 -17.33 11.52
C ALA A 55 -27.48 -15.96 10.83
N THR A 56 -26.27 -15.55 10.44
CA THR A 56 -26.01 -14.23 9.86
C THR A 56 -26.31 -14.18 8.36
N TYR A 57 -25.90 -15.21 7.61
CA TYR A 57 -25.93 -15.18 6.13
C TYR A 57 -27.00 -16.08 5.50
N LEU A 58 -27.36 -17.20 6.14
CA LEU A 58 -28.28 -18.18 5.54
C LEU A 58 -29.69 -18.16 6.14
N ALA A 59 -29.84 -17.74 7.39
CA ALA A 59 -31.14 -17.63 8.06
C ALA A 59 -32.07 -16.52 7.52
N PRO A 60 -31.57 -15.37 7.03
CA PRO A 60 -32.44 -14.35 6.45
C PRO A 60 -33.23 -14.88 5.24
N GLY A 61 -34.56 -14.79 5.29
CA GLY A 61 -35.46 -15.22 4.21
C GLY A 61 -35.71 -16.74 4.09
N ARG A 62 -35.05 -17.59 4.90
CA ARG A 62 -35.21 -19.07 4.87
C ARG A 62 -35.74 -19.60 6.20
N LYS A 63 -37.06 -19.79 6.31
CA LYS A 63 -37.72 -20.25 7.55
C LYS A 63 -37.25 -21.64 7.99
N GLU A 64 -36.93 -22.47 7.01
CA GLU A 64 -36.42 -23.83 7.13
C GLU A 64 -35.09 -23.88 7.91
N ILE A 65 -34.18 -22.94 7.62
CA ILE A 65 -32.87 -22.84 8.26
C ILE A 65 -33.01 -22.23 9.65
N GLN A 66 -33.91 -21.24 9.81
CA GLN A 66 -34.21 -20.67 11.13
C GLN A 66 -34.72 -21.73 12.11
N ASP A 67 -35.62 -22.62 11.67
CA ASP A 67 -36.11 -23.72 12.52
C ASP A 67 -35.01 -24.71 12.90
N ALA A 68 -34.10 -25.03 11.97
CA ALA A 68 -32.98 -25.92 12.23
C ALA A 68 -31.99 -25.32 13.26
N LEU A 69 -31.65 -24.04 13.10
CA LEU A 69 -30.77 -23.32 14.03
C LEU A 69 -31.37 -23.21 15.44
N LEU A 70 -32.67 -22.90 15.57
CA LEU A 70 -33.34 -22.77 16.87
C LEU A 70 -33.47 -24.09 17.63
N LYS A 71 -33.42 -25.24 16.94
CA LYS A 71 -33.40 -26.58 17.53
C LYS A 71 -32.02 -26.98 18.04
N ASN A 72 -30.95 -26.33 17.59
CA ASN A 72 -29.60 -26.66 17.98
C ASN A 72 -29.30 -26.11 19.40
N PRO A 73 -28.97 -26.96 20.39
CA PRO A 73 -28.68 -26.52 21.75
C PRO A 73 -27.37 -25.73 21.88
N GLN A 74 -26.46 -25.80 20.89
CA GLN A 74 -25.18 -25.09 20.89
C GLN A 74 -25.25 -23.67 20.31
N LEU A 75 -26.45 -23.22 19.87
CA LEU A 75 -26.61 -21.87 19.34
C LEU A 75 -26.47 -20.83 20.47
N PRO A 76 -25.55 -19.85 20.36
CA PRO A 76 -25.43 -18.75 21.32
C PRO A 76 -26.75 -18.00 21.50
N GLU A 77 -27.08 -17.58 22.73
CA GLU A 77 -28.37 -16.96 23.03
C GLU A 77 -28.59 -15.62 22.30
N ASP A 78 -27.51 -14.88 22.02
CA ASP A 78 -27.54 -13.66 21.21
C ASP A 78 -28.02 -13.95 19.77
N LEU A 79 -27.46 -14.99 19.14
CA LEU A 79 -27.86 -15.45 17.82
C LEU A 79 -29.27 -16.07 17.85
N ARG A 80 -29.65 -16.73 18.94
CA ARG A 80 -31.00 -17.26 19.12
C ARG A 80 -32.05 -16.16 19.16
N THR A 81 -31.73 -15.05 19.84
CA THR A 81 -32.56 -13.86 19.90
C THR A 81 -32.63 -13.16 18.55
N TRP A 82 -31.51 -13.07 17.84
CA TRP A 82 -31.44 -12.58 16.46
C TRP A 82 -32.29 -13.41 15.50
N VAL A 83 -32.16 -14.74 15.48
CA VAL A 83 -32.96 -15.61 14.61
C VAL A 83 -34.46 -15.52 14.93
N LYS A 84 -34.84 -15.36 16.20
CA LYS A 84 -36.22 -15.08 16.61
C LYS A 84 -36.70 -13.71 16.13
N SER A 85 -35.87 -12.67 16.19
CA SER A 85 -36.24 -11.33 15.73
C SER A 85 -36.47 -11.26 14.21
N LEU A 86 -35.71 -12.06 13.44
CA LEU A 86 -35.93 -12.24 11.99
C LEU A 86 -37.33 -12.80 11.66
N ARG A 87 -38.01 -13.47 12.60
CA ARG A 87 -39.38 -13.98 12.43
C ARG A 87 -40.47 -12.96 12.69
N ILE A 88 -40.18 -11.94 13.52
CA ILE A 88 -41.19 -11.02 14.06
C ILE A 88 -41.39 -9.80 13.15
N ARG A 89 -40.51 -9.59 12.16
CA ARG A 89 -40.55 -8.41 11.29
C ARG A 89 -41.84 -8.37 10.44
N PRO A 90 -42.72 -7.37 10.62
CA PRO A 90 -43.99 -7.29 9.91
C PRO A 90 -43.79 -6.70 8.52
N GLY A 91 -44.29 -7.40 7.49
CA GLY A 91 -44.46 -6.86 6.14
C GLY A 91 -43.21 -6.93 5.25
N GLY A 92 -43.13 -7.98 4.43
CA GLY A 92 -42.60 -7.93 3.06
C GLY A 92 -41.11 -7.60 2.81
N GLU A 93 -40.36 -7.07 3.77
CA GLU A 93 -38.93 -6.84 3.62
C GLU A 93 -38.17 -8.08 4.05
N THR A 94 -37.89 -8.97 3.09
CA THR A 94 -36.82 -9.97 3.23
C THR A 94 -35.58 -9.24 3.73
N ALA A 95 -35.13 -9.57 4.95
CA ALA A 95 -33.81 -9.16 5.40
C ALA A 95 -32.82 -9.66 4.35
N ALA A 96 -32.30 -8.75 3.53
CA ALA A 96 -31.30 -9.09 2.56
C ALA A 96 -30.14 -9.69 3.36
N ALA A 97 -29.76 -10.93 3.01
CA ALA A 97 -28.58 -11.53 3.60
C ALA A 97 -27.43 -10.52 3.48
N PRO A 98 -26.67 -10.26 4.56
CA PRO A 98 -25.53 -9.37 4.48
C PRO A 98 -24.60 -9.86 3.34
N PRO A 99 -23.93 -8.94 2.62
CA PRO A 99 -22.99 -9.33 1.57
C PRO A 99 -21.94 -10.30 2.15
N PRO A 100 -21.40 -11.24 1.33
CA PRO A 100 -20.53 -12.33 1.79
C PRO A 100 -19.46 -11.83 2.78
N PRO A 101 -19.16 -12.60 3.85
CA PRO A 101 -18.26 -12.16 4.90
C PRO A 101 -16.95 -11.69 4.29
N THR A 102 -16.63 -10.42 4.50
CA THR A 102 -15.33 -9.89 4.11
C THR A 102 -14.33 -10.37 5.15
N ALA A 103 -13.19 -10.92 4.73
CA ALA A 103 -12.19 -11.52 5.60
C ALA A 103 -11.89 -10.65 6.85
N PRO A 104 -11.64 -11.25 8.03
CA PRO A 104 -11.34 -10.52 9.26
C PRO A 104 -9.97 -9.83 9.15
N GLY A 105 -10.02 -8.61 8.64
CA GLY A 105 -8.93 -7.63 8.59
C GLY A 105 -9.43 -6.20 8.34
N THR A 106 -10.75 -6.02 8.29
CA THR A 106 -11.39 -4.72 8.06
C THR A 106 -12.53 -4.59 9.06
N PRO A 107 -12.48 -3.66 10.02
CA PRO A 107 -13.70 -3.26 10.72
C PRO A 107 -14.55 -2.49 9.70
N ALA A 108 -15.50 -3.18 9.09
CA ALA A 108 -16.66 -2.56 8.46
C ALA A 108 -17.84 -2.71 9.43
N GLN A 109 -18.34 -1.58 9.91
CA GLN A 109 -19.68 -1.42 10.46
C GLN A 109 -20.29 -0.14 9.85
N PRO A 110 -21.63 -0.07 9.76
CA PRO A 110 -22.34 0.12 8.49
C PRO A 110 -22.71 1.57 8.15
N VAL A 111 -22.97 1.76 6.86
CA VAL A 111 -23.35 2.97 6.13
C VAL A 111 -24.49 3.80 6.74
N GLU A 112 -24.24 5.09 6.93
CA GLU A 112 -25.20 6.17 6.65
C GLU A 112 -24.55 7.20 5.71
N PRO A 113 -25.28 7.79 4.75
CA PRO A 113 -24.71 8.68 3.76
C PRO A 113 -24.54 10.07 4.37
N LYS A 114 -23.39 10.32 5.00
CA LYS A 114 -22.99 11.66 5.42
C LYS A 114 -21.53 11.89 5.07
N ASP A 115 -21.37 12.75 4.09
CA ASP A 115 -20.13 13.39 3.66
C ASP A 115 -18.99 12.41 3.34
N GLU A 116 -18.95 11.98 2.08
CA GLU A 116 -17.73 11.49 1.43
C GLU A 116 -16.61 12.53 1.61
N GLN A 117 -15.92 12.47 2.75
CA GLN A 117 -14.56 12.96 2.85
C GLN A 117 -13.79 12.11 1.85
N ARG A 118 -13.63 12.63 0.63
CA ARG A 118 -12.77 12.06 -0.40
C ARG A 118 -11.44 11.72 0.26
N GLU A 119 -11.24 10.46 0.62
CA GLU A 119 -9.99 10.05 1.24
C GLU A 119 -8.87 10.45 0.29
N THR A 120 -7.97 11.27 0.81
CA THR A 120 -6.83 11.74 0.04
C THR A 120 -5.98 10.54 -0.36
N LEU A 121 -5.30 10.59 -1.51
CA LEU A 121 -4.42 9.51 -1.96
C LEU A 121 -3.41 9.10 -0.89
N LEU A 122 -2.96 10.07 -0.07
CA LEU A 122 -2.11 9.84 1.09
C LEU A 122 -2.74 8.93 2.14
N GLN A 123 -4.02 9.14 2.49
CA GLN A 123 -4.74 8.30 3.45
C GLN A 123 -4.88 6.88 2.90
N LYS A 124 -5.31 6.74 1.64
CA LYS A 124 -5.43 5.42 0.99
C LYS A 124 -4.13 4.64 1.03
N ILE A 125 -3.02 5.27 0.67
CA ILE A 125 -1.70 4.63 0.68
C ILE A 125 -1.27 4.28 2.12
N SER A 126 -1.63 5.10 3.10
CA SER A 126 -1.26 4.85 4.50
C SER A 126 -1.92 3.59 5.08
N HIS A 127 -3.12 3.24 4.61
CA HIS A 127 -3.84 2.03 5.03
C HIS A 127 -3.31 0.74 4.40
N LEU A 128 -2.55 0.84 3.29
CA LEU A 128 -2.02 -0.34 2.59
C LEU A 128 -0.94 -1.07 3.39
N ALA A 129 -0.94 -2.40 3.29
CA ALA A 129 0.12 -3.22 3.85
C ALA A 129 1.43 -3.06 3.07
N ALA A 130 2.58 -3.37 3.70
CA ALA A 130 3.88 -3.22 3.06
C ALA A 130 4.01 -3.95 1.70
N PRO A 131 3.50 -5.18 1.50
CA PRO A 131 3.54 -5.85 0.20
C PRO A 131 2.71 -5.15 -0.89
N GLU A 132 1.57 -4.56 -0.52
CA GLU A 132 0.69 -3.83 -1.43
C GLU A 132 1.32 -2.51 -1.85
N LYS A 133 1.94 -1.81 -0.90
CA LYS A 133 2.75 -0.62 -1.16
C LYS A 133 3.90 -0.91 -2.14
N ILE A 134 4.57 -2.05 -2.03
CA ILE A 134 5.62 -2.46 -2.98
C ILE A 134 5.04 -2.68 -4.38
N LYS A 135 3.90 -3.37 -4.50
CA LYS A 135 3.22 -3.55 -5.80
C LYS A 135 2.81 -2.20 -6.41
N LEU A 136 2.25 -1.32 -5.58
CA LEU A 136 1.82 0.02 -5.99
C LEU A 136 3.02 0.88 -6.41
N ALA A 137 4.17 0.75 -5.72
CA ALA A 137 5.40 1.44 -6.10
C ALA A 137 5.89 1.08 -7.51
N LEU A 138 5.71 -0.19 -7.92
CA LEU A 138 6.14 -0.67 -9.23
C LEU A 138 5.18 -0.26 -10.36
N VAL A 139 3.87 -0.40 -10.14
CA VAL A 139 2.86 -0.31 -11.23
C VAL A 139 2.08 1.00 -11.21
N GLY A 140 2.02 1.68 -10.05
CA GLY A 140 1.19 2.84 -9.78
C GLY A 140 1.53 4.10 -10.58
N SER A 141 0.75 5.13 -10.34
CA SER A 141 0.87 6.48 -10.89
C SER A 141 2.07 7.25 -10.33
N GLN A 142 2.38 8.38 -10.96
CA GLN A 142 3.44 9.29 -10.51
C GLN A 142 3.19 9.81 -9.08
N GLU A 143 1.95 10.17 -8.74
CA GLU A 143 1.60 10.71 -7.43
C GLU A 143 1.78 9.68 -6.32
N GLU A 144 1.36 8.44 -6.57
CA GLU A 144 1.53 7.33 -5.63
C GLU A 144 3.01 7.05 -5.37
N ARG A 145 3.85 7.07 -6.41
CA ARG A 145 5.32 6.91 -6.26
C ARG A 145 5.95 8.04 -5.44
N LEU A 146 5.52 9.28 -5.64
CA LEU A 146 6.01 10.44 -4.88
C LEU A 146 5.64 10.38 -3.39
N ILE A 147 4.54 9.72 -3.06
CA ILE A 147 4.15 9.44 -1.67
C ILE A 147 4.99 8.28 -1.12
N LEU A 148 5.08 7.17 -1.86
CA LEU A 148 5.74 5.93 -1.44
C LEU A 148 7.27 6.06 -1.28
N ILE A 149 7.93 6.98 -2.00
CA ILE A 149 9.38 7.21 -1.86
C ILE A 149 9.77 7.73 -0.46
N ARG A 150 8.80 8.28 0.28
CA ARG A 150 8.96 8.81 1.64
C ARG A 150 8.52 7.82 2.71
N ASP A 151 8.10 6.61 2.31
CA ASP A 151 7.63 5.59 3.24
C ASP A 151 8.78 5.17 4.20
N PRO A 152 8.49 4.93 5.49
CA PRO A 152 9.50 4.49 6.45
C PRO A 152 10.13 3.14 6.07
N ASN A 153 9.43 2.30 5.30
CA ASN A 153 9.95 1.02 4.86
C ASN A 153 10.90 1.18 3.66
N ARG A 154 12.17 0.84 3.88
CA ARG A 154 13.23 0.90 2.86
C ARG A 154 12.92 0.05 1.62
N MET A 155 12.21 -1.06 1.77
CA MET A 155 11.85 -1.94 0.65
C MET A 155 10.85 -1.26 -0.29
N VAL A 156 9.92 -0.48 0.25
CA VAL A 156 8.94 0.28 -0.54
C VAL A 156 9.65 1.37 -1.35
N ALA A 157 10.52 2.15 -0.69
CA ALA A 157 11.26 3.22 -1.35
C ALA A 157 12.20 2.69 -2.45
N ARG A 158 12.83 1.52 -2.22
CA ARG A 158 13.63 0.83 -3.24
C ARG A 158 12.78 0.40 -4.43
N ALA A 159 11.61 -0.17 -4.19
CA ALA A 159 10.69 -0.58 -5.25
C ALA A 159 10.25 0.59 -6.15
N VAL A 160 10.08 1.79 -5.57
CA VAL A 160 9.78 3.01 -6.36
C VAL A 160 10.92 3.32 -7.34
N LEU A 161 12.18 3.22 -6.91
CA LEU A 161 13.34 3.48 -7.75
C LEU A 161 13.56 2.41 -8.83
N GLU A 162 13.05 1.19 -8.62
CA GLU A 162 13.10 0.07 -9.57
C GLU A 162 11.93 0.09 -10.57
N SER A 163 10.96 0.99 -10.42
CA SER A 163 9.80 1.07 -11.32
C SER A 163 10.23 1.40 -12.76
N PRO A 164 9.78 0.62 -13.77
CA PRO A 164 10.10 0.90 -15.17
C PRO A 164 9.42 2.19 -15.68
N LYS A 165 8.36 2.65 -15.00
CA LYS A 165 7.60 3.85 -15.36
C LYS A 165 8.20 5.14 -14.78
N LEU A 166 9.33 5.05 -14.06
CA LEU A 166 9.98 6.19 -13.45
C LEU A 166 10.66 7.07 -14.50
N SER A 167 10.23 8.33 -14.58
CA SER A 167 10.76 9.35 -15.49
C SER A 167 11.96 10.10 -14.91
N ASP A 168 12.79 10.69 -15.78
CA ASP A 168 13.96 11.46 -15.36
C ASP A 168 13.58 12.71 -14.54
N GLN A 169 12.43 13.32 -14.83
CA GLN A 169 11.89 14.46 -14.06
C GLN A 169 11.50 14.06 -12.63
N GLU A 170 10.91 12.87 -12.46
CA GLU A 170 10.61 12.35 -11.12
C GLU A 170 11.89 12.11 -10.32
N ILE A 171 12.94 11.60 -10.95
CA ILE A 171 14.22 11.33 -10.30
C ILE A 171 14.89 12.63 -9.86
N GLU A 172 14.86 13.67 -10.71
CA GLU A 172 15.34 15.01 -10.33
C GLU A 172 14.57 15.55 -9.12
N ASN A 173 13.24 15.41 -9.12
CA ASN A 173 12.40 15.81 -8.00
C ASN A 173 12.80 15.06 -6.72
N ILE A 174 12.92 13.73 -6.78
CA ILE A 174 13.35 12.90 -5.63
C ILE A 174 14.73 13.32 -5.13
N ALA A 175 15.69 13.55 -6.02
CA ALA A 175 17.04 13.99 -5.66
C ALA A 175 17.07 15.34 -4.94
N SER A 176 16.11 16.23 -5.22
CA SER A 176 15.99 17.53 -4.56
C SER A 176 15.23 17.51 -3.22
N MET A 177 14.53 16.42 -2.90
CA MET A 177 13.66 16.33 -1.72
C MET A 177 14.46 16.25 -0.41
N LYS A 178 14.09 17.09 0.55
CA LYS A 178 14.67 17.10 1.91
C LYS A 178 13.98 16.15 2.89
N ASN A 179 12.89 15.51 2.51
CA ASN A 179 12.15 14.56 3.34
C ASN A 179 12.38 13.10 2.96
N VAL A 180 13.30 12.84 2.05
CA VAL A 180 13.70 11.50 1.61
C VAL A 180 14.87 11.00 2.46
N THR A 181 14.94 9.68 2.70
CA THR A 181 16.01 9.08 3.51
C THR A 181 17.34 9.08 2.78
N GLU A 182 18.45 9.07 3.53
CA GLU A 182 19.81 9.08 2.96
C GLU A 182 20.04 7.87 2.04
N GLU A 183 19.50 6.71 2.42
CA GLU A 183 19.62 5.47 1.64
C GLU A 183 19.01 5.59 0.25
N VAL A 184 17.86 6.26 0.12
CA VAL A 184 17.23 6.50 -1.19
C VAL A 184 18.11 7.40 -2.05
N LEU A 185 18.69 8.46 -1.48
CA LEU A 185 19.61 9.34 -2.21
C LEU A 185 20.89 8.61 -2.64
N ARG A 186 21.39 7.69 -1.81
CA ARG A 186 22.50 6.79 -2.13
C ARG A 186 22.16 5.86 -3.30
N LEU A 187 20.97 5.25 -3.29
CA LEU A 187 20.49 4.42 -4.40
C LEU A 187 20.37 5.22 -5.70
N VAL A 188 19.86 6.45 -5.63
CA VAL A 188 19.79 7.35 -6.79
C VAL A 188 21.20 7.66 -7.33
N ALA A 189 22.13 8.01 -6.43
CA ALA A 189 23.52 8.32 -6.77
C ALA A 189 24.30 7.12 -7.35
N THR A 190 23.96 5.89 -6.96
CA THR A 190 24.66 4.68 -7.42
C THR A 190 24.15 4.21 -8.79
N ASN A 191 22.91 4.57 -9.15
CA ASN A 191 22.32 4.14 -10.41
C ASN A 191 22.90 4.92 -11.61
N ARG A 192 23.62 4.20 -12.47
CA ARG A 192 24.27 4.77 -13.67
C ARG A 192 23.28 5.42 -14.64
N ARG A 193 22.03 4.95 -14.70
CA ARG A 193 20.99 5.55 -15.56
C ARG A 193 20.72 7.00 -15.12
N PHE A 194 20.52 7.19 -13.82
CA PHE A 194 20.14 8.49 -13.24
C PHE A 194 21.32 9.48 -13.28
N MET A 195 22.53 8.98 -13.05
CA MET A 195 23.77 9.76 -13.04
C MET A 195 24.22 10.31 -14.40
N LYS A 196 23.53 9.96 -15.50
CA LYS A 196 23.74 10.59 -16.81
C LYS A 196 23.13 12.00 -16.88
N SER A 197 22.08 12.27 -16.11
CA SER A 197 21.41 13.57 -16.12
C SER A 197 22.18 14.57 -15.25
N TYR A 198 22.60 15.68 -15.86
CA TYR A 198 23.24 16.78 -15.15
C TYR A 198 22.34 17.34 -14.03
N GLN A 199 21.02 17.42 -14.27
CA GLN A 199 20.09 17.98 -13.29
C GLN A 199 19.99 17.12 -12.04
N VAL A 200 19.98 15.79 -12.19
CA VAL A 200 19.99 14.87 -11.05
C VAL A 200 21.27 15.03 -10.23
N VAL A 201 22.43 15.10 -10.89
CA VAL A 201 23.73 15.33 -10.22
C VAL A 201 23.72 16.66 -9.45
N ARG A 202 23.25 17.73 -10.10
CA ARG A 202 23.12 19.06 -9.48
C ARG A 202 22.16 19.06 -8.30
N ALA A 203 21.02 18.37 -8.40
CA ALA A 203 20.04 18.25 -7.33
C ALA A 203 20.61 17.51 -6.12
N LEU A 204 21.29 16.36 -6.34
CA LEU A 204 21.92 15.57 -5.28
C LEU A 204 22.97 16.38 -4.52
N VAL A 205 23.87 17.09 -5.21
CA VAL A 205 24.92 17.88 -4.56
C VAL A 205 24.38 19.04 -3.73
N ASN A 206 23.22 19.59 -4.12
CA ASN A 206 22.56 20.67 -3.36
C ASN A 206 21.66 20.16 -2.22
N ASN A 207 21.49 18.84 -2.06
CA ASN A 207 20.62 18.28 -1.05
C ASN A 207 21.36 18.10 0.30
N PRO A 208 20.89 18.69 1.41
CA PRO A 208 21.51 18.53 2.74
C PRO A 208 21.57 17.09 3.24
N ARG A 209 20.66 16.22 2.78
CA ARG A 209 20.56 14.83 3.23
C ARG A 209 21.31 13.85 2.34
N ALA A 210 21.89 14.32 1.24
CA ALA A 210 22.67 13.46 0.38
C ALA A 210 23.98 13.07 1.07
N PRO A 211 24.36 11.78 1.06
CA PRO A 211 25.61 11.35 1.66
C PRO A 211 26.83 12.09 1.09
N ILE A 212 27.79 12.43 1.96
CA ILE A 212 28.99 13.16 1.55
C ILE A 212 29.86 12.29 0.63
N ASP A 213 29.93 10.98 0.89
CA ASP A 213 30.75 10.04 0.13
C ASP A 213 30.33 9.95 -1.34
N VAL A 214 29.02 10.06 -1.64
CA VAL A 214 28.53 10.04 -3.02
C VAL A 214 28.57 11.41 -3.69
N THR A 215 28.43 12.50 -2.94
CA THR A 215 28.34 13.87 -3.49
C THR A 215 29.69 14.52 -3.76
N VAL A 216 30.74 14.21 -3.00
CA VAL A 216 32.09 14.79 -3.21
C VAL A 216 32.63 14.54 -4.63
N PRO A 217 32.58 13.32 -5.19
CA PRO A 217 33.03 13.07 -6.58
C PRO A 217 32.22 13.83 -7.64
N MET A 218 30.96 14.17 -7.32
CA MET A 218 30.05 14.84 -8.25
C MET A 218 30.38 16.32 -8.44
N ILE A 219 31.09 16.96 -7.51
CA ILE A 219 31.48 18.38 -7.59
C ILE A 219 32.24 18.67 -8.89
N ASN A 220 33.12 17.76 -9.31
CA ASN A 220 33.92 17.91 -10.52
C ASN A 220 33.10 17.80 -11.81
N ARG A 221 31.89 17.24 -11.75
CA ARG A 221 30.95 17.15 -12.88
C ARG A 221 30.11 18.41 -13.05
N LEU A 222 30.09 19.30 -12.05
CA LEU A 222 29.33 20.55 -12.11
C LEU A 222 30.02 21.60 -13.00
N ASN A 223 29.18 22.42 -13.64
CA ASN A 223 29.63 23.59 -14.40
C ASN A 223 30.20 24.66 -13.46
N GLU A 224 31.05 25.55 -13.99
CA GLU A 224 31.71 26.59 -13.19
C GLU A 224 30.72 27.48 -12.42
N ARG A 225 29.59 27.81 -13.04
CA ARG A 225 28.51 28.60 -12.40
C ARG A 225 27.92 27.88 -11.18
N ASP A 226 27.63 26.59 -11.31
CA ASP A 226 27.06 25.80 -10.23
C ASP A 226 28.09 25.50 -9.13
N GLN A 227 29.35 25.28 -9.49
CA GLN A 227 30.44 25.16 -8.51
C GLN A 227 30.60 26.43 -7.67
N LYS A 228 30.56 27.61 -8.30
CA LYS A 228 30.56 28.91 -7.60
C LYS A 228 29.29 29.12 -6.75
N SER A 229 28.15 28.62 -7.21
CA SER A 229 26.91 28.72 -6.43
C SER A 229 26.95 27.82 -5.19
N LEU A 230 27.59 26.65 -5.30
CA LEU A 230 27.75 25.69 -4.22
C LEU A 230 28.63 26.22 -3.08
N THR A 231 29.62 27.06 -3.35
CA THR A 231 30.46 27.67 -2.29
C THR A 231 29.68 28.63 -1.41
N LEU A 232 28.65 29.28 -1.96
CA LEU A 232 27.80 30.25 -1.26
C LEU A 232 26.59 29.59 -0.57
N ASN A 233 26.24 28.37 -0.95
CA ASN A 233 25.04 27.69 -0.46
C ASN A 233 25.23 27.18 0.98
N ARG A 234 24.54 27.77 1.95
CA ARG A 234 24.60 27.36 3.38
C ARG A 234 23.78 26.10 3.69
N ASN A 235 22.98 25.60 2.73
CA ASN A 235 22.16 24.42 2.93
C ASN A 235 22.94 23.10 2.69
N VAL A 236 24.19 23.16 2.26
CA VAL A 236 25.02 21.96 2.03
C VAL A 236 26.12 21.82 3.09
N PRO A 237 26.60 20.59 3.36
CA PRO A 237 27.71 20.36 4.29
C PRO A 237 28.96 21.18 3.96
N ASP A 238 29.65 21.66 5.00
CA ASP A 238 30.85 22.52 4.88
C ASP A 238 31.97 21.89 4.06
N VAL A 239 32.10 20.57 4.15
CA VAL A 239 33.05 19.78 3.34
C VAL A 239 32.79 19.98 1.85
N LEU A 240 31.53 19.97 1.41
CA LEU A 240 31.18 20.19 0.00
C LEU A 240 31.51 21.63 -0.42
N ARG A 241 31.26 22.62 0.44
CA ARG A 241 31.59 24.02 0.17
C ARG A 241 33.09 24.22 0.01
N ALA A 242 33.89 23.64 0.91
CA ALA A 242 35.35 23.70 0.86
C ALA A 242 35.92 23.01 -0.39
N MET A 243 35.39 21.83 -0.73
CA MET A 243 35.79 21.09 -1.94
C MET A 243 35.40 21.81 -3.22
N ALA A 244 34.21 22.42 -3.26
CA ALA A 244 33.79 23.26 -4.39
C ALA A 244 34.69 24.49 -4.56
N LEU A 245 35.07 25.15 -3.46
CA LEU A 245 35.98 26.29 -3.50
C LEU A 245 37.36 25.91 -4.05
N LYS A 246 37.88 24.75 -3.63
CA LYS A 246 39.13 24.19 -4.17
C LYS A 246 39.02 23.92 -5.67
N ALA A 247 37.93 23.31 -6.13
CA ALA A 247 37.69 23.01 -7.54
C ALA A 247 37.60 24.29 -8.40
N VAL A 248 36.95 25.34 -7.90
CA VAL A 248 36.86 26.64 -8.59
C VAL A 248 38.24 27.28 -8.74
N LYS A 249 39.04 27.32 -7.65
CA LYS A 249 40.39 27.90 -7.68
C LYS A 249 41.31 27.18 -8.69
N GLN A 250 41.27 25.84 -8.69
CA GLN A 250 42.06 25.03 -9.63
C GLN A 250 41.70 25.32 -11.09
N LYS A 251 40.42 25.52 -11.41
CA LYS A 251 39.99 25.90 -12.76
C LYS A 251 40.44 27.31 -13.15
N GLU A 252 40.38 28.26 -12.23
CA GLU A 252 40.84 29.64 -12.46
C GLU A 252 42.35 29.70 -12.69
N GLU A 253 43.15 28.95 -11.92
CA GLU A 253 44.59 28.81 -12.13
C GLU A 253 44.91 28.16 -13.47
N ALA A 254 44.25 27.05 -13.82
CA ALA A 254 44.44 26.39 -15.11
C ALA A 254 44.08 27.31 -16.31
N LYS A 255 43.08 28.18 -16.16
CA LYS A 255 42.72 29.16 -17.18
C LYS A 255 43.80 30.24 -17.35
N LYS A 256 44.40 30.72 -16.25
CA LYS A 256 45.51 31.68 -16.28
C LYS A 256 46.74 31.10 -17.00
N VAL A 257 47.10 29.85 -16.73
CA VAL A 257 48.23 29.16 -17.37
C VAL A 257 48.04 28.98 -18.88
N LYS A 258 46.80 28.67 -19.33
CA LYS A 258 46.49 28.57 -20.76
C LYS A 258 46.62 29.92 -21.48
N ILE A 259 46.17 31.00 -20.84
CA ILE A 259 46.23 32.36 -21.41
C ILE A 259 47.69 32.87 -21.51
N SER A 260 48.58 32.46 -20.60
CA SER A 260 50.00 32.82 -20.70
C SER A 260 50.75 32.03 -21.76
N THR A 261 50.36 30.77 -22.02
CA THR A 261 51.05 29.88 -22.97
C THR A 261 50.61 30.09 -24.42
N GLY A 262 49.38 30.56 -24.66
CA GLY A 262 48.86 30.86 -26.01
C GLY A 262 49.23 32.25 -26.57
N ARG A 263 50.16 32.96 -25.91
CA ARG A 263 50.68 34.27 -26.32
C ARG A 263 52.09 34.09 -26.92
N HIS A 264 52.19 33.35 -28.02
CA HIS A 264 53.39 33.27 -28.86
C HIS A 264 53.00 33.12 -30.32
#